data_AF-A0A3B5KGU1-F1
#
_entry.id   AF-A0A3B5KGU1-F1
#
_cell.length_a   1.000
_cell.length_b   1.000
_cell.length_c   1.000
_cell.angle_alpha   90.00
_cell.angle_beta   90.00
_cell.angle_gamma   90.00
#
_symmetry.space_group_name_H-M   'P 1'
#
loop_
_entity.id
_entity.type
_entity.pdbx_description
1 polymer ?
#
loop_
_entity_poly.entity_id
_entity_poly.type
_entity_poly.pdbx_seq_one_letter_code
_entity_poly.pdbx_strand_id
1 'polypeptide(L)'
;MLHILEPGSRSSNSSSALSTSHPMISAGTASEVLALRTLSTTLHSSELGRSLRSHDFLHFGQLETSMAPQHWMMHSLQKWWPHSRMTGSRKSSKHTGQTEKRLCARGGGGGGGADSTTVFTEERERRAGACWDRLRTSAQGFSRPECRYQPICQRYQNRYRFASLYDRERRAPLYSAYQLKLADGRRPKVPWMYEPQLAFSRATPDMKPFETLNVDQNVIESQAVVEDYKNSSFTKGHLNPSMHQETKEDREATFSLTNIVPQKQGSNSGPWSLLENEVLKKFKNYCNGSMYVITGAVPYSANDRWIRNRVSVPEYMWSAYCCPSFSAKLPNSMKPFFPAYAAVGRNDPESGEEIVPVNMKARPSVRGYDVKRMSLSALEVFLSQRLAAPISLFDGECEERMESPELSSSCF
;
A
#
# COMPACT_ATOMS: atom_id res chain seq x y z
N MET A 1 4.58 -72.33 9.42
CA MET A 1 5.32 -73.00 8.32
C MET A 1 6.52 -72.12 8.01
N LEU A 2 7.75 -72.69 8.00
CA LEU A 2 9.06 -72.05 7.70
C LEU A 2 9.34 -70.75 8.50
N HIS A 3 10.15 -70.73 9.57
CA HIS A 3 11.61 -70.96 9.66
C HIS A 3 12.41 -70.13 8.63
N ILE A 4 13.23 -69.13 8.98
CA ILE A 4 14.26 -68.93 10.04
C ILE A 4 15.53 -69.75 9.80
N LEU A 5 16.66 -69.07 9.53
CA LEU A 5 17.95 -69.17 10.27
C LEU A 5 19.03 -68.21 9.70
N GLU A 6 19.90 -67.70 10.58
CA GLU A 6 21.21 -67.10 10.22
C GLU A 6 22.31 -68.19 10.19
N PRO A 7 23.57 -67.85 9.80
CA PRO A 7 24.55 -67.53 10.84
C PRO A 7 25.57 -66.43 10.48
N GLY A 8 26.22 -65.85 11.49
CA GLY A 8 27.39 -64.96 11.34
C GLY A 8 28.56 -65.36 12.27
N SER A 9 29.68 -64.60 12.28
CA SER A 9 30.61 -64.50 13.44
C SER A 9 31.85 -63.61 13.23
N ARG A 10 32.23 -62.89 14.32
CA ARG A 10 33.60 -62.51 14.76
C ARG A 10 34.50 -61.60 13.88
N SER A 11 35.64 -61.08 14.37
CA SER A 11 35.84 -60.08 15.45
C SER A 11 37.33 -59.82 15.74
N SER A 12 37.77 -58.56 15.69
CA SER A 12 38.99 -58.04 16.36
C SER A 12 38.86 -56.51 16.50
N ASN A 13 39.03 -55.84 17.65
CA ASN A 13 40.10 -55.82 18.67
C ASN A 13 41.40 -55.12 18.25
N SER A 14 41.54 -53.85 18.64
CA SER A 14 42.59 -53.40 19.58
C SER A 14 42.17 -52.07 20.24
N SER A 15 42.80 -51.74 21.38
CA SER A 15 42.36 -50.67 22.31
C SER A 15 43.57 -50.02 23.02
N SER A 16 43.30 -49.08 23.93
CA SER A 16 44.18 -48.52 25.00
C SER A 16 45.12 -47.34 24.60
N ALA A 17 45.57 -46.46 25.52
CA ALA A 17 45.02 -45.96 26.81
C ALA A 17 45.94 -44.86 27.42
N LEU A 18 45.35 -43.91 28.19
CA LEU A 18 45.88 -43.25 29.43
C LEU A 18 47.27 -42.51 29.38
N SER A 19 47.68 -41.58 30.28
CA SER A 19 47.03 -40.84 31.39
C SER A 19 47.89 -39.61 31.85
N THR A 20 47.25 -38.62 32.49
CA THR A 20 47.78 -37.69 33.54
C THR A 20 49.05 -36.82 33.37
N SER A 21 48.89 -35.50 33.53
CA SER A 21 49.50 -34.71 34.64
C SER A 21 48.97 -33.25 34.71
N HIS A 22 49.21 -32.57 35.83
CA HIS A 22 48.83 -31.18 36.20
C HIS A 22 50.11 -30.37 36.57
N PRO A 23 50.15 -29.02 36.75
CA PRO A 23 49.20 -28.20 37.55
C PRO A 23 49.01 -26.68 37.17
N MET A 24 48.23 -25.92 38.00
CA MET A 24 48.41 -24.50 38.51
C MET A 24 48.97 -23.37 37.59
N ILE A 25 48.56 -22.07 37.54
CA ILE A 25 47.72 -21.05 38.27
C ILE A 25 47.17 -20.09 37.16
N SER A 26 46.12 -19.23 37.17
CA SER A 26 45.14 -18.53 38.07
C SER A 26 43.72 -18.68 37.45
N ALA A 27 42.52 -18.43 38.01
CA ALA A 27 41.92 -17.62 39.08
C ALA A 27 41.60 -16.13 38.77
N GLY A 28 40.32 -15.76 38.95
CA GLY A 28 39.69 -14.45 38.68
C GLY A 28 38.17 -14.54 38.93
N THR A 29 37.71 -14.11 40.11
CA THR A 29 36.40 -14.48 40.69
C THR A 29 35.35 -13.37 40.63
N ALA A 30 34.08 -13.75 40.45
CA ALA A 30 32.93 -12.91 40.81
C ALA A 30 32.58 -13.10 42.30
N SER A 31 32.06 -12.05 42.95
CA SER A 31 31.52 -12.10 44.32
C SER A 31 30.23 -11.31 44.42
N GLU A 32 29.19 -11.95 44.97
CA GLU A 32 28.08 -11.30 45.66
C GLU A 32 28.33 -11.31 47.19
N VAL A 33 27.29 -10.99 47.98
CA VAL A 33 27.14 -11.02 49.44
C VAL A 33 27.32 -9.66 50.15
N LEU A 34 26.51 -9.27 51.14
CA LEU A 34 25.03 -9.31 51.36
C LEU A 34 24.76 -8.48 52.63
N ALA A 35 23.73 -7.62 52.61
CA ALA A 35 23.00 -7.05 53.77
C ALA A 35 23.75 -6.40 54.95
N LEU A 36 23.25 -5.22 55.37
CA LEU A 36 22.67 -5.12 56.71
C LEU A 36 21.57 -4.04 56.81
N ARG A 37 20.66 -4.34 57.72
CA ARG A 37 19.55 -3.60 58.36
C ARG A 37 19.96 -2.18 58.85
N THR A 38 19.09 -1.22 59.19
CA THR A 38 17.62 -1.00 59.12
C THR A 38 17.35 0.43 59.59
N LEU A 39 16.24 1.05 59.19
CA LEU A 39 15.33 1.74 60.13
C LEU A 39 13.96 1.99 59.49
N SER A 40 12.95 2.26 60.33
CA SER A 40 11.56 2.48 59.94
C SER A 40 11.05 3.79 60.52
N THR A 41 10.24 4.53 59.76
CA THR A 41 9.15 5.34 60.31
C THR A 41 7.99 5.38 59.32
N THR A 42 6.86 4.83 59.74
CA THR A 42 5.54 5.12 59.16
C THR A 42 5.03 6.46 59.64
N LEU A 43 4.34 7.20 58.78
CA LEU A 43 3.23 8.06 59.21
C LEU A 43 2.04 7.84 58.26
N HIS A 44 0.85 8.20 58.74
CA HIS A 44 -0.43 7.69 58.25
C HIS A 44 -1.46 8.83 58.17
N SER A 45 -2.61 8.56 57.55
CA SER A 45 -3.83 9.38 57.60
C SER A 45 -3.77 10.76 56.91
N SER A 46 -4.89 11.38 56.51
CA SER A 46 -6.20 10.84 56.10
C SER A 46 -7.02 11.96 55.44
N GLU A 47 -7.97 11.58 54.59
CA GLU A 47 -9.27 12.24 54.29
C GLU A 47 -9.50 13.71 54.69
N LEU A 48 -9.99 14.51 53.72
CA LEU A 48 -11.31 15.15 53.84
C LEU A 48 -11.79 15.66 52.48
N GLY A 49 -12.96 15.18 52.02
CA GLY A 49 -13.65 15.73 50.85
C GLY A 49 -14.81 16.63 51.26
N ARG A 50 -15.22 17.56 50.40
CA ARG A 50 -16.54 18.23 50.49
C ARG A 50 -17.07 18.60 49.11
N SER A 51 -18.33 18.26 48.87
CA SER A 51 -19.14 18.73 47.75
C SER A 51 -19.94 19.96 48.18
N LEU A 52 -20.07 20.95 47.29
CA LEU A 52 -21.10 21.99 47.34
C LEU A 52 -21.71 22.19 45.95
N ARG A 53 -22.86 22.88 45.89
CA ARG A 53 -23.81 22.85 44.76
C ARG A 53 -23.93 24.18 44.00
N SER A 54 -24.81 24.15 43.00
CA SER A 54 -25.23 25.15 42.01
C SER A 54 -25.87 26.44 42.56
N HIS A 55 -26.36 27.28 41.61
CA HIS A 55 -27.07 28.59 41.71
C HIS A 55 -26.15 29.83 41.58
N ASP A 56 -26.51 30.91 40.85
CA ASP A 56 -27.45 31.05 39.71
C ASP A 56 -27.27 32.41 38.95
N PHE A 57 -27.87 32.53 37.76
CA PHE A 57 -28.30 33.76 37.02
C PHE A 57 -27.45 35.05 36.93
N LEU A 58 -27.16 35.47 35.68
CA LEU A 58 -27.46 36.78 35.00
C LEU A 58 -26.45 36.98 33.83
N HIS A 59 -26.77 37.06 32.53
CA HIS A 59 -27.73 37.83 31.72
C HIS A 59 -27.23 39.22 31.27
N PHE A 60 -26.65 39.28 30.05
CA PHE A 60 -26.36 40.39 29.11
C PHE A 60 -25.45 39.79 28.01
N GLY A 61 -25.40 40.20 26.74
CA GLY A 61 -26.18 41.16 25.95
C GLY A 61 -25.65 41.11 24.50
N GLN A 62 -26.48 41.39 23.49
CA GLN A 62 -26.08 41.28 22.07
C GLN A 62 -25.06 42.34 21.65
N LEU A 63 -24.21 42.00 20.67
CA LEU A 63 -23.87 42.90 19.57
C LEU A 63 -23.32 42.12 18.36
N GLU A 64 -24.03 42.21 17.24
CA GLU A 64 -23.52 41.79 15.92
C GLU A 64 -22.76 42.96 15.28
N THR A 65 -21.65 42.69 14.59
CA THR A 65 -21.28 43.42 13.36
C THR A 65 -20.56 42.49 12.39
N SER A 66 -20.90 42.61 11.11
CA SER A 66 -20.24 41.89 10.01
C SER A 66 -19.22 42.79 9.33
N MET A 67 -18.12 42.21 8.84
CA MET A 67 -17.29 42.83 7.80
C MET A 67 -16.73 41.77 6.84
N ALA A 68 -16.85 42.08 5.54
CA ALA A 68 -16.21 41.35 4.45
C ALA A 68 -14.86 42.00 4.08
N PRO A 69 -13.90 41.27 3.51
CA PRO A 69 -12.56 41.80 3.24
C PRO A 69 -12.54 42.77 2.05
N GLN A 70 -11.75 43.84 2.16
CA GLN A 70 -11.42 44.73 1.03
C GLN A 70 -10.05 44.41 0.41
N HIS A 71 -9.88 44.85 -0.85
CA HIS A 71 -8.83 44.42 -1.76
C HIS A 71 -8.10 45.67 -2.30
N TRP A 72 -6.79 45.79 -2.07
CA TRP A 72 -5.96 46.93 -2.52
C TRP A 72 -4.64 46.45 -3.15
N MET A 73 -4.11 47.24 -4.09
CA MET A 73 -3.08 46.80 -5.04
C MET A 73 -2.02 47.89 -5.28
N MET A 74 -0.73 47.51 -5.23
CA MET A 74 0.46 48.29 -5.66
C MET A 74 0.70 49.64 -4.92
N HIS A 75 1.91 50.20 -4.83
CA HIS A 75 3.00 50.28 -5.82
C HIS A 75 4.40 50.49 -5.22
N SER A 76 5.42 50.13 -6.01
CA SER A 76 6.76 50.77 -6.14
C SER A 76 7.64 51.11 -4.93
N LEU A 77 8.87 50.57 -4.93
CA LEU A 77 10.11 51.38 -4.83
C LEU A 77 11.30 50.62 -5.47
N GLN A 78 12.35 51.31 -5.92
CA GLN A 78 13.42 50.74 -6.76
C GLN A 78 14.75 51.51 -6.66
N LYS A 79 15.88 50.82 -6.92
CA LYS A 79 17.30 51.31 -6.91
C LYS A 79 17.84 51.49 -5.47
N TRP A 80 19.14 51.41 -5.17
CA TRP A 80 20.36 51.47 -5.99
C TRP A 80 21.35 50.28 -5.76
N TRP A 81 22.42 50.25 -6.57
CA TRP A 81 23.51 49.24 -6.57
C TRP A 81 24.80 49.82 -5.94
N PRO A 82 25.84 49.01 -5.67
CA PRO A 82 26.99 49.05 -6.60
C PRO A 82 27.67 47.69 -6.89
N HIS A 83 28.59 47.71 -7.85
CA HIS A 83 29.25 46.53 -8.43
C HIS A 83 30.37 45.89 -7.61
N SER A 84 30.59 44.60 -7.86
CA SER A 84 31.93 44.08 -8.19
C SER A 84 31.83 42.92 -9.19
N ARG A 85 32.89 42.71 -9.98
CA ARG A 85 33.03 41.73 -11.07
C ARG A 85 34.30 40.93 -10.77
N MET A 86 34.32 39.59 -10.79
CA MET A 86 34.75 38.81 -11.98
C MET A 86 34.64 37.29 -11.79
N THR A 87 34.54 36.59 -12.94
CA THR A 87 35.01 35.22 -13.26
C THR A 87 34.68 34.03 -12.35
N GLY A 88 33.95 33.05 -12.90
CA GLY A 88 33.79 31.71 -12.32
C GLY A 88 32.96 30.78 -13.22
N SER A 89 33.56 30.17 -14.25
CA SER A 89 32.82 29.37 -15.24
C SER A 89 32.58 27.93 -14.79
N ARG A 90 31.32 27.51 -14.70
CA ARG A 90 30.89 26.10 -14.85
C ARG A 90 29.49 26.04 -15.48
N LYS A 91 29.42 25.57 -16.74
CA LYS A 91 28.15 25.37 -17.46
C LYS A 91 27.38 24.19 -16.85
N SER A 92 26.22 24.42 -16.25
CA SER A 92 25.27 23.36 -15.94
C SER A 92 24.52 22.96 -17.22
N SER A 93 24.55 21.67 -17.57
CA SER A 93 23.99 21.18 -18.83
C SER A 93 22.49 20.95 -18.74
N LYS A 94 21.69 21.88 -19.28
CA LYS A 94 20.23 21.75 -19.44
C LYS A 94 19.87 20.83 -20.62
N HIS A 95 20.29 19.56 -20.58
CA HIS A 95 20.06 18.57 -21.64
C HIS A 95 19.59 17.20 -21.10
N THR A 96 18.44 17.21 -20.41
CA THR A 96 17.69 15.99 -20.05
C THR A 96 16.18 16.16 -20.28
N GLY A 97 15.59 17.27 -19.79
CA GLY A 97 14.14 17.56 -19.88
C GLY A 97 13.55 17.85 -21.28
N GLN A 98 14.20 17.43 -22.37
CA GLN A 98 13.73 17.63 -23.75
C GLN A 98 13.51 16.31 -24.51
N THR A 99 13.90 15.17 -23.94
CA THR A 99 13.73 13.84 -24.55
C THR A 99 12.38 13.22 -24.19
N GLU A 100 11.95 13.29 -22.92
CA GLU A 100 10.68 12.69 -22.45
C GLU A 100 9.46 13.23 -23.21
N LYS A 101 9.45 14.54 -23.55
CA LYS A 101 8.39 15.11 -24.38
C LYS A 101 8.30 14.49 -25.78
N ARG A 102 9.38 13.97 -26.36
CA ARG A 102 9.39 13.44 -27.75
C ARG A 102 8.68 12.10 -27.93
N LEU A 103 8.43 11.35 -26.86
CA LEU A 103 7.70 10.07 -26.92
C LEU A 103 6.17 10.22 -26.93
N CYS A 104 5.65 11.43 -26.64
CA CYS A 104 4.20 11.70 -26.66
C CYS A 104 3.81 12.97 -27.44
N ALA A 105 4.68 13.99 -27.54
CA ALA A 105 4.38 15.23 -28.27
C ALA A 105 4.55 15.07 -29.80
N ARG A 106 3.74 14.19 -30.39
CA ARG A 106 3.52 14.10 -31.85
C ARG A 106 2.03 14.13 -32.24
N GLY A 107 1.18 14.64 -31.36
CA GLY A 107 -0.18 15.08 -31.69
C GLY A 107 -0.22 16.58 -31.99
N GLY A 108 -0.81 16.96 -33.12
CA GLY A 108 -1.00 18.37 -33.54
C GLY A 108 0.07 18.87 -34.53
N GLY A 109 -0.18 18.71 -35.84
CA GLY A 109 0.80 19.13 -36.86
C GLY A 109 0.49 18.89 -38.34
N GLY A 110 -0.79 18.80 -38.76
CA GLY A 110 -1.23 18.94 -40.15
C GLY A 110 -0.72 17.92 -41.20
N GLY A 111 -1.59 16.99 -41.62
CA GLY A 111 -1.34 16.12 -42.77
C GLY A 111 -2.33 14.96 -42.82
N GLY A 112 -2.93 14.69 -43.99
CA GLY A 112 -3.95 13.66 -44.14
C GLY A 112 -3.37 12.23 -44.14
N GLY A 113 -3.44 11.56 -42.99
CA GLY A 113 -3.12 10.14 -42.85
C GLY A 113 -3.28 9.70 -41.39
N ALA A 114 -3.90 8.54 -41.15
CA ALA A 114 -4.04 8.01 -39.80
C ALA A 114 -2.67 7.60 -39.24
N ASP A 115 -2.16 8.33 -38.25
CA ASP A 115 -0.88 8.01 -37.61
C ASP A 115 -0.99 6.65 -36.89
N SER A 116 -0.11 5.72 -37.25
CA SER A 116 0.00 4.41 -36.62
C SER A 116 0.15 4.49 -35.09
N THR A 117 0.69 5.60 -34.58
CA THR A 117 0.83 5.89 -33.14
C THR A 117 -0.53 5.98 -32.45
N THR A 118 -1.50 6.68 -33.06
CA THR A 118 -2.87 6.84 -32.54
C THR A 118 -3.62 5.51 -32.51
N VAL A 119 -3.49 4.71 -33.59
CA VAL A 119 -4.09 3.37 -33.66
C VAL A 119 -3.52 2.43 -32.58
N PHE A 120 -2.21 2.52 -32.28
CA PHE A 120 -1.61 1.75 -31.18
C PHE A 120 -2.07 2.20 -29.80
N THR A 121 -2.37 3.49 -29.57
CA THR A 121 -2.96 3.94 -28.30
C THR A 121 -4.41 3.49 -28.15
N GLU A 122 -5.24 3.65 -29.19
CA GLU A 122 -6.64 3.21 -29.17
C GLU A 122 -6.76 1.70 -28.94
N GLU A 123 -5.95 0.88 -29.61
CA GLU A 123 -6.02 -0.57 -29.40
C GLU A 123 -5.49 -0.99 -28.02
N ARG A 124 -4.49 -0.28 -27.47
CA ARG A 124 -3.99 -0.49 -26.10
C ARG A 124 -5.08 -0.18 -25.07
N GLU A 125 -5.81 0.92 -25.22
CA GLU A 125 -6.90 1.28 -24.31
C GLU A 125 -8.12 0.35 -24.46
N ARG A 126 -8.51 -0.02 -25.69
CA ARG A 126 -9.58 -0.99 -25.95
C ARG A 126 -9.28 -2.37 -25.35
N ARG A 127 -8.02 -2.83 -25.45
CA ARG A 127 -7.56 -4.09 -24.82
C ARG A 127 -7.51 -4.00 -23.29
N ALA A 128 -7.23 -2.82 -22.74
CA ALA A 128 -7.31 -2.59 -21.31
C ALA A 128 -8.77 -2.64 -20.82
N GLY A 129 -9.69 -1.91 -21.46
CA GLY A 129 -11.12 -1.86 -21.11
C GLY A 129 -11.72 -3.26 -20.93
N ALA A 130 -11.65 -4.10 -21.95
CA ALA A 130 -12.16 -5.48 -21.92
C ALA A 130 -11.55 -6.40 -20.81
N CYS A 131 -10.45 -5.98 -20.17
CA CYS A 131 -9.88 -6.64 -19.00
C CYS A 131 -10.40 -6.03 -17.68
N TRP A 132 -10.55 -4.71 -17.59
CA TRP A 132 -11.22 -4.04 -16.47
C TRP A 132 -12.67 -4.50 -16.32
N ASP A 133 -13.41 -4.56 -17.43
CA ASP A 133 -14.79 -5.05 -17.50
C ASP A 133 -14.88 -6.49 -16.98
N ARG A 134 -13.95 -7.35 -17.41
CA ARG A 134 -13.86 -8.76 -16.99
C ARG A 134 -13.56 -8.91 -15.50
N LEU A 135 -12.82 -7.98 -14.91
CA LEU A 135 -12.52 -8.00 -13.48
C LEU A 135 -13.70 -7.56 -12.62
N ARG A 136 -14.67 -6.80 -13.16
CA ARG A 136 -15.77 -6.13 -12.43
C ARG A 136 -15.26 -5.25 -11.28
N THR A 137 -14.21 -4.51 -11.58
CA THR A 137 -13.57 -3.55 -10.68
C THR A 137 -13.50 -2.19 -11.37
N SER A 138 -14.65 -1.70 -11.79
CA SER A 138 -14.85 -0.32 -12.24
C SER A 138 -14.44 0.65 -11.12
N ALA A 139 -13.75 1.72 -11.51
CA ALA A 139 -13.31 2.78 -10.62
C ALA A 139 -13.31 4.10 -11.40
N GLN A 140 -14.18 5.03 -11.01
CA GLN A 140 -14.35 6.33 -11.65
C GLN A 140 -13.57 7.43 -10.90
N GLY A 141 -13.54 8.64 -11.47
CA GLY A 141 -12.91 9.81 -10.86
C GLY A 141 -11.39 9.92 -10.97
N PHE A 142 -10.68 8.85 -11.37
CA PHE A 142 -9.25 8.89 -11.61
C PHE A 142 -8.92 9.59 -12.94
N SER A 143 -9.16 10.91 -12.99
CA SER A 143 -8.87 11.81 -14.11
C SER A 143 -7.47 11.56 -14.67
N ARG A 144 -7.36 11.32 -15.98
CA ARG A 144 -6.09 11.02 -16.66
C ARG A 144 -5.49 12.30 -17.27
N PRO A 145 -4.60 13.05 -16.58
CA PRO A 145 -3.74 13.98 -17.29
C PRO A 145 -2.89 13.18 -18.28
N GLU A 146 -2.76 13.71 -19.50
CA GLU A 146 -2.28 12.94 -20.67
C GLU A 146 -0.96 12.22 -20.40
N CYS A 147 -0.90 10.93 -20.75
CA CYS A 147 0.26 10.05 -20.67
C CYS A 147 0.87 9.77 -19.28
N ARG A 148 0.39 10.40 -18.19
CA ARG A 148 0.87 10.12 -16.81
C ARG A 148 0.31 8.83 -16.24
N TYR A 149 -1.01 8.65 -16.27
CA TYR A 149 -1.69 7.48 -15.74
C TYR A 149 -1.89 6.44 -16.84
N GLN A 150 -1.15 5.33 -16.77
CA GLN A 150 -1.26 4.21 -17.70
C GLN A 150 -2.08 3.09 -17.06
N PRO A 151 -3.28 2.75 -17.58
CA PRO A 151 -3.93 1.50 -17.23
C PRO A 151 -3.08 0.32 -17.73
N ILE A 152 -2.88 -0.67 -16.87
CA ILE A 152 -2.14 -1.91 -17.14
C ILE A 152 -3.10 -3.07 -16.86
N CYS A 153 -3.10 -4.05 -17.75
CA CYS A 153 -3.79 -5.32 -17.58
C CYS A 153 -2.74 -6.42 -17.54
N GLN A 154 -2.24 -6.69 -16.33
CA GLN A 154 -1.09 -7.56 -16.11
C GLN A 154 -1.34 -8.96 -16.68
N ARG A 155 -0.49 -9.32 -17.64
CA ARG A 155 -0.52 -10.59 -18.35
C ARG A 155 0.71 -11.40 -17.95
N TYR A 156 0.50 -12.65 -17.59
CA TYR A 156 1.58 -13.58 -17.24
C TYR A 156 1.29 -14.95 -17.82
N GLN A 157 2.25 -15.50 -18.57
CA GLN A 157 2.13 -16.76 -19.31
C GLN A 157 0.88 -16.75 -20.23
N ASN A 158 0.78 -15.74 -21.10
CA ASN A 158 -0.25 -15.56 -22.12
C ASN A 158 -1.69 -15.34 -21.56
N ARG A 159 -1.87 -15.24 -20.24
CA ARG A 159 -3.15 -15.04 -19.55
C ARG A 159 -3.16 -13.73 -18.76
N TYR A 160 -4.24 -12.96 -18.85
CA TYR A 160 -4.50 -11.83 -17.93
C TYR A 160 -4.77 -12.34 -16.52
N ARG A 161 -4.33 -11.59 -15.50
CA ARG A 161 -4.34 -12.02 -14.09
C ARG A 161 -5.03 -10.99 -13.17
N PHE A 162 -4.69 -9.71 -13.32
CA PHE A 162 -5.28 -8.58 -12.61
C PHE A 162 -5.04 -7.28 -13.42
N ALA A 163 -5.45 -6.13 -12.90
CA ALA A 163 -5.18 -4.83 -13.52
C ALA A 163 -4.67 -3.80 -12.50
N SER A 164 -3.96 -2.77 -12.96
CA SER A 164 -3.51 -1.63 -12.14
C SER A 164 -3.60 -0.32 -12.91
N LEU A 165 -3.90 0.79 -12.23
CA LEU A 165 -3.70 2.12 -12.76
C LEU A 165 -2.35 2.66 -12.28
N TYR A 166 -1.38 2.77 -13.19
CA TYR A 166 0.01 3.05 -12.86
C TYR A 166 0.37 4.52 -13.14
N ASP A 167 0.89 5.22 -12.14
CA ASP A 167 1.43 6.57 -12.27
C ASP A 167 2.90 6.49 -12.70
N ARG A 168 3.17 6.88 -13.96
CA ARG A 168 4.51 6.81 -14.56
C ARG A 168 5.48 7.85 -13.97
N GLU A 169 4.97 9.00 -13.51
CA GLU A 169 5.80 10.03 -12.86
C GLU A 169 6.22 9.58 -11.46
N ARG A 170 5.27 9.04 -10.68
CA ARG A 170 5.53 8.48 -9.34
C ARG A 170 6.18 7.09 -9.36
N ARG A 171 6.21 6.43 -10.52
CA ARG A 171 6.65 5.03 -10.74
C ARG A 171 5.99 4.03 -9.79
N ALA A 172 4.73 4.29 -9.43
CA ALA A 172 3.97 3.50 -8.48
C ALA A 172 2.51 3.35 -8.94
N PRO A 173 1.82 2.23 -8.65
CA PRO A 173 0.39 2.12 -8.84
C PRO A 173 -0.37 3.07 -7.92
N LEU A 174 -1.40 3.74 -8.46
CA LEU A 174 -2.44 4.41 -7.67
C LEU A 174 -3.32 3.36 -6.98
N TYR A 175 -3.71 2.34 -7.74
CA TYR A 175 -4.40 1.14 -7.26
C TYR A 175 -4.13 -0.07 -8.16
N SER A 176 -4.33 -1.26 -7.60
CA SER A 176 -4.48 -2.52 -8.32
C SER A 176 -5.81 -3.15 -7.96
N ALA A 177 -6.44 -3.77 -8.94
CA ALA A 177 -7.77 -4.34 -8.84
C ALA A 177 -7.80 -5.78 -9.33
N TYR A 178 -8.50 -6.64 -8.58
CA TYR A 178 -8.43 -8.08 -8.75
C TYR A 178 -9.68 -8.78 -8.19
N GLN A 179 -9.91 -10.00 -8.67
CA GLN A 179 -10.81 -10.95 -8.01
C GLN A 179 -10.01 -11.68 -6.93
N LEU A 180 -10.51 -11.67 -5.69
CA LEU A 180 -9.93 -12.39 -4.58
C LEU A 180 -10.37 -13.85 -4.64
N LYS A 181 -9.41 -14.76 -4.47
CA LYS A 181 -9.61 -16.21 -4.40
C LYS A 181 -8.85 -16.82 -3.23
N LEU A 182 -9.17 -18.07 -2.88
CA LEU A 182 -8.38 -18.86 -1.92
C LEU A 182 -7.14 -19.43 -2.62
N ALA A 183 -5.95 -19.23 -2.04
CA ALA A 183 -4.71 -19.81 -2.57
C ALA A 183 -4.67 -21.34 -2.40
N ASP A 184 -4.36 -22.06 -3.49
CA ASP A 184 -4.16 -23.52 -3.51
C ASP A 184 -2.88 -23.99 -2.77
N GLY A 185 -2.02 -23.05 -2.37
CA GLY A 185 -0.70 -23.34 -1.83
C GLY A 185 0.02 -22.12 -1.27
N ARG A 186 1.32 -22.29 -1.02
CA ARG A 186 2.15 -21.27 -0.37
C ARG A 186 2.52 -20.13 -1.32
N ARG A 187 2.85 -18.96 -0.76
CA ARG A 187 3.47 -17.84 -1.47
C ARG A 187 4.71 -18.33 -2.25
N PRO A 188 4.81 -18.08 -3.57
CA PRO A 188 5.92 -18.55 -4.38
C PRO A 188 7.23 -17.78 -4.09
N LYS A 189 8.35 -18.35 -4.54
CA LYS A 189 9.68 -17.71 -4.53
C LYS A 189 10.14 -17.52 -5.98
N VAL A 190 9.72 -16.43 -6.60
CA VAL A 190 10.08 -16.06 -7.98
C VAL A 190 10.89 -14.77 -8.04
N PRO A 191 11.64 -14.52 -9.13
CA PRO A 191 12.18 -13.20 -9.44
C PRO A 191 11.08 -12.14 -9.48
N TRP A 192 11.46 -10.90 -9.21
CA TRP A 192 10.59 -9.74 -9.49
C TRP A 192 10.45 -9.56 -10.99
N MET A 193 9.32 -9.00 -11.41
CA MET A 193 8.98 -8.78 -12.82
C MET A 193 8.74 -7.31 -13.13
N TYR A 194 8.87 -6.96 -14.41
CA TYR A 194 8.55 -5.64 -14.98
C TYR A 194 7.56 -5.79 -16.14
N GLU A 195 6.94 -4.69 -16.54
CA GLU A 195 6.01 -4.62 -17.68
C GLU A 195 6.74 -4.07 -18.92
N PRO A 196 7.08 -4.90 -19.93
CA PRO A 196 7.80 -4.44 -21.12
C PRO A 196 7.05 -3.34 -21.90
N GLN A 197 5.72 -3.39 -21.88
CA GLN A 197 4.84 -2.44 -22.59
C GLN A 197 4.92 -0.98 -22.07
N LEU A 198 5.53 -0.74 -20.91
CA LEU A 198 5.79 0.62 -20.38
C LEU A 198 7.09 1.25 -20.94
N ALA A 199 8.05 0.40 -21.32
CA ALA A 199 9.37 0.78 -21.81
C ALA A 199 9.43 0.78 -23.35
N PHE A 200 8.76 -0.17 -23.99
CA PHE A 200 8.84 -0.38 -25.44
C PHE A 200 7.44 -0.45 -26.06
N SER A 201 7.15 0.40 -27.05
CA SER A 201 5.83 0.48 -27.70
C SER A 201 5.39 -0.80 -28.39
N ARG A 202 6.35 -1.57 -28.94
CA ARG A 202 6.13 -2.83 -29.68
C ARG A 202 6.24 -4.10 -28.83
N ALA A 203 6.42 -4.00 -27.51
CA ALA A 203 6.57 -5.19 -26.68
C ALA A 203 5.24 -5.89 -26.37
N THR A 204 5.33 -7.18 -26.05
CA THR A 204 4.21 -8.00 -25.58
C THR A 204 3.65 -7.48 -24.25
N PRO A 205 2.33 -7.58 -23.99
CA PRO A 205 1.75 -7.27 -22.68
C PRO A 205 2.17 -8.23 -21.55
N ASP A 206 2.81 -9.35 -21.87
CA ASP A 206 3.32 -10.29 -20.87
C ASP A 206 4.52 -9.71 -20.10
N MET A 207 4.35 -9.65 -18.77
CA MET A 207 5.40 -9.25 -17.82
C MET A 207 6.60 -10.20 -17.88
N LYS A 208 7.79 -9.67 -17.60
CA LYS A 208 9.05 -10.44 -17.68
C LYS A 208 9.88 -10.31 -16.40
N PRO A 209 10.62 -11.36 -16.00
CA PRO A 209 11.55 -11.28 -14.87
C PRO A 209 12.72 -10.34 -15.14
N PHE A 210 13.28 -9.76 -14.08
CA PHE A 210 14.60 -9.12 -14.13
C PHE A 210 15.68 -10.22 -14.18
N GLU A 211 16.06 -10.63 -15.40
CA GLU A 211 17.04 -11.70 -15.66
C GLU A 211 18.49 -11.23 -15.50
N THR A 212 18.76 -9.95 -15.74
CA THR A 212 20.11 -9.36 -15.80
C THR A 212 20.39 -8.42 -14.62
N LEU A 213 21.66 -8.31 -14.23
CA LEU A 213 22.14 -7.26 -13.32
C LEU A 213 22.09 -5.86 -13.98
N ASN A 214 22.25 -5.82 -15.30
CA ASN A 214 22.13 -4.63 -16.12
C ASN A 214 20.70 -4.57 -16.68
N VAL A 215 19.84 -3.78 -16.04
CA VAL A 215 18.47 -3.49 -16.50
C VAL A 215 18.53 -2.44 -17.62
N ASP A 216 17.71 -2.59 -18.66
CA ASP A 216 17.65 -1.64 -19.77
C ASP A 216 17.20 -0.24 -19.32
N GLN A 217 17.82 0.81 -19.87
CA GLN A 217 17.58 2.20 -19.46
C GLN A 217 16.12 2.63 -19.67
N ASN A 218 15.44 2.15 -20.72
CA ASN A 218 14.03 2.46 -20.97
C ASN A 218 13.13 1.81 -19.89
N VAL A 219 13.52 0.65 -19.37
CA VAL A 219 12.83 0.00 -18.22
C VAL A 219 13.09 0.79 -16.94
N ILE A 220 14.34 1.23 -16.70
CA ILE A 220 14.68 2.08 -15.55
C ILE A 220 13.88 3.40 -15.59
N GLU A 221 13.79 4.06 -16.74
CA GLU A 221 13.10 5.36 -16.86
C GLU A 221 11.57 5.22 -16.74
N SER A 222 10.97 4.18 -17.33
CA SER A 222 9.51 4.01 -17.41
C SER A 222 8.82 3.47 -16.15
N GLN A 223 9.53 2.77 -15.26
CA GLN A 223 8.93 2.11 -14.09
C GLN A 223 9.94 1.89 -12.94
N ALA A 224 9.43 1.39 -11.81
CA ALA A 224 10.25 0.98 -10.67
C ALA A 224 11.06 -0.28 -11.00
N VAL A 225 12.32 -0.34 -10.54
CA VAL A 225 13.20 -1.50 -10.69
C VAL A 225 13.61 -2.10 -9.34
N VAL A 226 14.16 -3.32 -9.33
CA VAL A 226 14.52 -4.01 -8.06
C VAL A 226 15.52 -3.18 -7.25
N GLU A 227 16.42 -2.51 -7.96
CA GLU A 227 17.49 -1.64 -7.48
C GLU A 227 16.96 -0.48 -6.65
N ASP A 228 15.82 0.12 -7.02
CA ASP A 228 15.24 1.27 -6.30
C ASP A 228 15.02 0.96 -4.82
N TYR A 229 14.61 -0.28 -4.54
CA TYR A 229 14.36 -0.80 -3.21
C TYR A 229 15.60 -1.38 -2.51
N LYS A 230 16.68 -1.73 -3.23
CA LYS A 230 17.89 -2.30 -2.63
C LYS A 230 18.50 -1.29 -1.64
N ASN A 231 18.84 -1.75 -0.44
CA ASN A 231 19.37 -0.94 0.67
C ASN A 231 18.47 0.25 1.09
N SER A 232 17.18 0.23 0.75
CA SER A 232 16.20 1.20 1.27
C SER A 232 15.60 0.71 2.60
N SER A 233 15.00 1.62 3.38
CA SER A 233 14.21 1.27 4.58
C SER A 233 12.77 0.82 4.27
N PHE A 234 12.48 0.52 3.00
CA PHE A 234 11.15 0.15 2.51
C PHE A 234 11.14 -1.26 1.92
N THR A 235 10.03 -1.94 2.17
CA THR A 235 9.71 -3.24 1.58
C THR A 235 8.83 -3.08 0.35
N LYS A 236 8.73 -4.16 -0.43
CA LYS A 236 7.86 -4.27 -1.59
C LYS A 236 6.44 -4.63 -1.14
N GLY A 237 5.67 -3.63 -0.71
CA GLY A 237 4.27 -3.79 -0.32
C GLY A 237 3.41 -4.06 -1.55
N HIS A 238 2.48 -5.01 -1.45
CA HIS A 238 1.64 -5.40 -2.58
C HIS A 238 0.27 -4.74 -2.49
N LEU A 239 -0.30 -4.37 -3.64
CA LEU A 239 -1.69 -3.97 -3.72
C LEU A 239 -2.62 -5.16 -4.00
N ASN A 240 -2.27 -6.04 -4.95
CA ASN A 240 -2.81 -7.40 -5.07
C ASN A 240 -1.91 -8.38 -4.30
N PRO A 241 -2.32 -8.88 -3.11
CA PRO A 241 -1.48 -9.76 -2.29
C PRO A 241 -1.42 -11.17 -2.87
N SER A 242 -0.22 -11.77 -2.86
CA SER A 242 -0.01 -13.13 -3.36
C SER A 242 -0.89 -14.21 -2.68
N MET A 243 -1.37 -13.98 -1.45
CA MET A 243 -2.27 -14.93 -0.77
C MET A 243 -3.77 -14.73 -1.08
N HIS A 244 -4.12 -13.75 -1.91
CA HIS A 244 -5.47 -13.54 -2.46
C HIS A 244 -5.65 -14.18 -3.86
N GLN A 245 -4.67 -14.97 -4.33
CA GLN A 245 -4.62 -15.53 -5.68
C GLN A 245 -4.51 -17.07 -5.67
N GLU A 246 -5.30 -17.71 -6.54
CA GLU A 246 -5.62 -19.15 -6.47
C GLU A 246 -4.49 -20.06 -6.94
N THR A 247 -4.10 -19.98 -8.22
CA THR A 247 -3.05 -20.87 -8.75
C THR A 247 -1.67 -20.30 -8.45
N LYS A 248 -0.65 -21.15 -8.49
CA LYS A 248 0.75 -20.73 -8.42
C LYS A 248 1.07 -19.59 -9.41
N GLU A 249 0.57 -19.64 -10.63
CA GLU A 249 0.84 -18.65 -11.70
C GLU A 249 0.07 -17.34 -11.48
N ASP A 250 -1.16 -17.40 -10.94
CA ASP A 250 -1.89 -16.21 -10.46
C ASP A 250 -1.10 -15.55 -9.31
N ARG A 251 -0.54 -16.35 -8.38
CA ARG A 251 0.32 -15.87 -7.27
C ARG A 251 1.67 -15.32 -7.71
N GLU A 252 2.26 -15.86 -8.78
CA GLU A 252 3.55 -15.40 -9.32
C GLU A 252 3.39 -14.04 -10.01
N ALA A 253 2.29 -13.83 -10.74
CA ALA A 253 2.01 -12.56 -11.40
C ALA A 253 1.95 -11.36 -10.44
N THR A 254 1.61 -11.54 -9.16
CA THR A 254 1.61 -10.45 -8.17
C THR A 254 3.00 -9.86 -7.90
N PHE A 255 4.08 -10.49 -8.38
CA PHE A 255 5.47 -10.03 -8.23
C PHE A 255 5.95 -9.11 -9.38
N SER A 256 5.05 -8.61 -10.25
CA SER A 256 5.35 -7.45 -11.09
C SER A 256 5.48 -6.18 -10.24
N LEU A 257 6.54 -5.39 -10.43
CA LEU A 257 6.75 -4.15 -9.65
C LEU A 257 5.68 -3.06 -9.93
N THR A 258 4.85 -3.21 -10.96
CA THR A 258 3.69 -2.33 -11.17
C THR A 258 2.53 -2.60 -10.20
N ASN A 259 2.58 -3.69 -9.44
CA ASN A 259 1.68 -4.01 -8.33
C ASN A 259 2.21 -3.52 -6.96
N ILE A 260 3.38 -2.87 -6.93
CA ILE A 260 4.19 -2.69 -5.72
C ILE A 260 4.39 -1.22 -5.35
N VAL A 261 4.28 -0.93 -4.05
CA VAL A 261 4.60 0.37 -3.45
C VAL A 261 5.68 0.27 -2.36
N PRO A 262 6.44 1.35 -2.07
CA PRO A 262 7.36 1.39 -0.94
C PRO A 262 6.62 1.38 0.41
N GLN A 263 6.51 0.21 1.03
CA GLN A 263 5.78 0.03 2.29
C GLN A 263 6.75 -0.17 3.47
N LYS A 264 6.54 0.52 4.59
CA LYS A 264 7.35 0.30 5.81
C LYS A 264 7.09 -1.11 6.36
N GLN A 265 8.14 -1.75 6.88
CA GLN A 265 8.06 -3.13 7.39
C GLN A 265 7.03 -3.31 8.52
N GLY A 266 6.88 -2.31 9.41
CA GLY A 266 5.91 -2.33 10.50
C GLY A 266 4.44 -2.22 10.05
N SER A 267 4.19 -1.61 8.88
CA SER A 267 2.89 -1.63 8.21
C SER A 267 2.67 -2.99 7.53
N ASN A 268 3.56 -3.32 6.58
CA ASN A 268 3.46 -4.48 5.69
C ASN A 268 3.27 -5.80 6.46
N SER A 269 4.28 -6.20 7.25
CA SER A 269 4.23 -7.44 8.05
C SER A 269 3.47 -7.29 9.38
N GLY A 270 2.76 -6.17 9.57
CA GLY A 270 2.05 -5.83 10.80
C GLY A 270 0.54 -5.65 10.53
N PRO A 271 -0.06 -4.51 10.92
CA PRO A 271 -1.50 -4.28 10.77
C PRO A 271 -2.04 -4.42 9.34
N TRP A 272 -1.21 -4.19 8.30
CA TRP A 272 -1.64 -4.37 6.91
C TRP A 272 -1.88 -5.84 6.56
N SER A 273 -0.92 -6.74 6.82
CA SER A 273 -1.16 -8.17 6.57
C SER A 273 -2.23 -8.76 7.50
N LEU A 274 -2.47 -8.17 8.68
CA LEU A 274 -3.64 -8.53 9.49
C LEU A 274 -4.96 -8.15 8.80
N LEU A 275 -5.03 -7.02 8.07
CA LEU A 275 -6.19 -6.66 7.23
C LEU A 275 -6.35 -7.62 6.05
N GLU A 276 -5.28 -7.94 5.32
CA GLU A 276 -5.32 -8.92 4.21
C GLU A 276 -5.92 -10.26 4.68
N ASN A 277 -5.43 -10.77 5.81
CA ASN A 277 -5.94 -12.00 6.43
C ASN A 277 -7.35 -11.87 6.99
N GLU A 278 -7.82 -10.66 7.34
CA GLU A 278 -9.20 -10.40 7.76
C GLU A 278 -10.15 -10.49 6.56
N VAL A 279 -9.81 -9.82 5.45
CA VAL A 279 -10.60 -9.85 4.20
C VAL A 279 -10.69 -11.27 3.65
N LEU A 280 -9.57 -12.00 3.60
CA LEU A 280 -9.53 -13.40 3.14
C LEU A 280 -10.43 -14.33 3.99
N LYS A 281 -10.55 -14.09 5.30
CA LYS A 281 -11.48 -14.81 6.19
C LYS A 281 -12.94 -14.44 5.94
N LYS A 282 -13.23 -13.15 5.71
CA LYS A 282 -14.60 -12.68 5.38
C LYS A 282 -15.07 -13.27 4.06
N PHE A 283 -14.20 -13.28 3.04
CA PHE A 283 -14.44 -13.98 1.78
C PHE A 283 -14.79 -15.46 2.02
N LYS A 284 -13.85 -16.23 2.61
CA LYS A 284 -14.01 -17.67 2.81
C LYS A 284 -15.29 -18.06 3.55
N ASN A 285 -15.69 -17.29 4.55
CA ASN A 285 -16.75 -17.68 5.48
C ASN A 285 -18.14 -17.19 5.05
N TYR A 286 -18.23 -16.14 4.24
CA TYR A 286 -19.48 -15.42 4.02
C TYR A 286 -19.74 -14.94 2.59
N CYS A 287 -18.73 -14.88 1.70
CA CYS A 287 -18.94 -14.47 0.31
C CYS A 287 -19.25 -15.67 -0.59
N ASN A 288 -20.23 -15.54 -1.48
CA ASN A 288 -20.65 -16.58 -2.40
C ASN A 288 -20.15 -16.22 -3.82
N GLY A 289 -19.28 -17.04 -4.39
CA GLY A 289 -18.71 -16.79 -5.71
C GLY A 289 -17.55 -15.80 -5.65
N SER A 290 -17.68 -14.64 -6.30
CA SER A 290 -16.59 -13.67 -6.47
C SER A 290 -16.64 -12.53 -5.45
N MET A 291 -15.48 -12.22 -4.87
CA MET A 291 -15.22 -10.93 -4.23
C MET A 291 -14.26 -10.11 -5.09
N TYR A 292 -14.69 -8.91 -5.44
CA TYR A 292 -13.92 -7.92 -6.17
C TYR A 292 -13.18 -7.04 -5.17
N VAL A 293 -11.91 -6.75 -5.41
CA VAL A 293 -11.08 -5.97 -4.49
C VAL A 293 -10.31 -4.91 -5.26
N ILE A 294 -10.30 -3.69 -4.73
CA ILE A 294 -9.48 -2.59 -5.22
C ILE A 294 -8.63 -2.11 -4.04
N THR A 295 -7.32 -2.18 -4.20
CA THR A 295 -6.34 -1.82 -3.18
C THR A 295 -5.40 -0.78 -3.78
N GLY A 296 -5.18 0.33 -3.06
CA GLY A 296 -4.39 1.45 -3.56
C GLY A 296 -3.60 2.16 -2.49
N ALA A 297 -3.00 3.28 -2.89
CA ALA A 297 -2.13 4.07 -2.03
C ALA A 297 -2.36 5.57 -2.24
N VAL A 298 -2.22 6.36 -1.18
CA VAL A 298 -2.38 7.82 -1.19
C VAL A 298 -1.01 8.47 -0.99
N PRO A 299 -0.55 9.37 -1.89
CA PRO A 299 0.68 10.14 -1.68
C PRO A 299 0.50 11.18 -0.57
N TYR A 300 1.61 11.68 -0.04
CA TYR A 300 1.59 12.79 0.92
C TYR A 300 0.90 14.02 0.33
N SER A 301 0.19 14.79 1.16
CA SER A 301 -0.46 16.05 0.75
C SER A 301 0.55 17.16 0.45
N ALA A 302 1.69 17.15 1.14
CA ALA A 302 2.85 18.00 0.91
C ALA A 302 4.13 17.24 1.30
N ASN A 303 5.30 17.69 0.85
CA ASN A 303 6.61 17.08 1.14
C ASN A 303 6.70 15.60 0.71
N ASP A 304 6.40 15.34 -0.56
CA ASP A 304 6.45 14.01 -1.17
C ASP A 304 7.76 13.25 -0.86
N ARG A 305 7.62 12.05 -0.28
CA ARG A 305 8.73 11.15 0.07
C ARG A 305 9.04 10.22 -1.11
N TRP A 306 10.32 9.93 -1.36
CA TRP A 306 10.78 9.10 -2.49
C TRP A 306 11.88 8.12 -2.07
N ILE A 307 11.88 6.91 -2.65
CA ILE A 307 13.09 6.07 -2.67
C ILE A 307 13.95 6.44 -3.88
N ARG A 308 15.24 6.70 -3.63
CA ARG A 308 16.28 7.10 -4.61
C ARG A 308 15.85 8.22 -5.59
N ASN A 309 14.97 9.13 -5.16
CA ASN A 309 14.38 10.19 -5.99
C ASN A 309 13.70 9.67 -7.28
N ARG A 310 13.19 8.42 -7.27
CA ARG A 310 12.68 7.73 -8.46
C ARG A 310 11.30 7.11 -8.31
N VAL A 311 11.01 6.50 -7.16
CA VAL A 311 9.70 5.87 -6.86
C VAL A 311 9.10 6.54 -5.62
N SER A 312 7.85 6.98 -5.73
CA SER A 312 7.12 7.69 -4.68
C SER A 312 6.76 6.76 -3.53
N VAL A 313 6.92 7.24 -2.31
CA VAL A 313 6.49 6.58 -1.07
C VAL A 313 5.10 7.11 -0.69
N PRO A 314 4.07 6.26 -0.54
CA PRO A 314 2.75 6.71 -0.09
C PRO A 314 2.72 7.01 1.42
N GLU A 315 1.81 7.88 1.82
CA GLU A 315 1.49 8.18 3.21
C GLU A 315 0.54 7.11 3.80
N TYR A 316 -0.49 6.77 3.03
CA TYR A 316 -1.51 5.78 3.42
C TYR A 316 -1.65 4.68 2.37
N MET A 317 -1.97 3.48 2.83
CA MET A 317 -2.52 2.37 2.04
C MET A 317 -4.04 2.38 2.20
N TRP A 318 -4.79 1.98 1.17
CA TRP A 318 -6.24 1.77 1.27
C TRP A 318 -6.68 0.50 0.56
N SER A 319 -7.75 -0.11 1.03
CA SER A 319 -8.36 -1.26 0.36
C SER A 319 -9.87 -1.24 0.55
N ALA A 320 -10.60 -1.51 -0.52
CA ALA A 320 -12.03 -1.77 -0.50
C ALA A 320 -12.32 -3.10 -1.18
N TYR A 321 -13.40 -3.77 -0.75
CA TYR A 321 -13.92 -4.94 -1.43
C TYR A 321 -15.43 -4.82 -1.66
N CYS A 322 -15.89 -5.58 -2.65
CA CYS A 322 -17.27 -5.74 -3.07
C CYS A 322 -17.56 -7.25 -3.21
N CYS A 323 -18.64 -7.72 -2.61
CA CYS A 323 -19.12 -9.09 -2.70
C CYS A 323 -20.64 -9.07 -2.98
N PRO A 324 -21.07 -9.07 -4.25
CA PRO A 324 -22.49 -8.90 -4.61
C PRO A 324 -23.42 -10.04 -4.18
N SER A 325 -22.86 -11.23 -3.91
CA SER A 325 -23.61 -12.37 -3.36
C SER A 325 -22.91 -12.88 -2.12
N PHE A 326 -23.62 -12.93 -0.99
CA PHE A 326 -23.09 -13.35 0.30
C PHE A 326 -24.12 -14.20 1.06
N SER A 327 -23.67 -14.85 2.14
CA SER A 327 -24.52 -15.71 2.96
C SER A 327 -25.69 -14.94 3.57
N ALA A 328 -26.92 -15.34 3.24
CA ALA A 328 -28.15 -14.79 3.82
C ALA A 328 -28.25 -14.97 5.36
N LYS A 329 -27.33 -15.75 5.97
CA LYS A 329 -27.26 -16.01 7.42
C LYS A 329 -26.06 -15.30 8.07
N LEU A 330 -25.81 -14.03 7.73
CA LEU A 330 -24.78 -13.22 8.40
C LEU A 330 -25.09 -13.05 9.90
N PRO A 331 -24.13 -13.32 10.81
CA PRO A 331 -24.19 -12.83 12.19
C PRO A 331 -24.37 -11.31 12.25
N ASN A 332 -25.01 -10.78 13.29
CA ASN A 332 -25.22 -9.32 13.42
C ASN A 332 -23.91 -8.52 13.43
N SER A 333 -22.81 -9.10 13.93
CA SER A 333 -21.46 -8.51 13.87
C SER A 333 -20.84 -8.49 12.46
N MET A 334 -21.39 -9.26 11.52
CA MET A 334 -20.91 -9.33 10.13
C MET A 334 -21.72 -8.48 9.15
N LYS A 335 -22.97 -8.13 9.49
CA LYS A 335 -23.84 -7.29 8.63
C LYS A 335 -23.20 -5.98 8.16
N PRO A 336 -22.45 -5.21 8.99
CA PRO A 336 -21.83 -3.95 8.55
C PRO A 336 -20.66 -4.11 7.55
N PHE A 337 -20.34 -5.33 7.12
CA PHE A 337 -19.17 -5.66 6.30
C PHE A 337 -19.54 -6.22 4.91
N PHE A 338 -20.81 -6.20 4.53
CA PHE A 338 -21.35 -6.71 3.25
C PHE A 338 -22.48 -5.81 2.73
N PRO A 339 -22.69 -5.67 1.40
CA PRO A 339 -21.93 -6.31 0.32
C PRO A 339 -20.50 -5.76 0.16
N ALA A 340 -20.26 -4.49 0.54
CA ALA A 340 -18.96 -3.84 0.42
C ALA A 340 -18.42 -3.32 1.75
N TYR A 341 -17.11 -3.14 1.82
CA TYR A 341 -16.44 -2.52 2.97
C TYR A 341 -15.04 -1.99 2.63
N ALA A 342 -14.51 -1.08 3.45
CA ALA A 342 -13.22 -0.45 3.23
C ALA A 342 -12.33 -0.34 4.48
N ALA A 343 -11.05 -0.10 4.27
CA ALA A 343 -10.11 0.28 5.31
C ALA A 343 -8.98 1.18 4.76
N VAL A 344 -8.45 2.04 5.62
CA VAL A 344 -7.26 2.87 5.37
C VAL A 344 -6.22 2.55 6.44
N GLY A 345 -4.97 2.35 6.02
CA GLY A 345 -3.84 2.00 6.87
C GLY A 345 -2.69 2.99 6.74
N ARG A 346 -2.05 3.33 7.86
CA ARG A 346 -0.85 4.19 7.88
C ARG A 346 0.32 3.43 7.26
N ASN A 347 0.98 4.02 6.27
CA ASN A 347 2.26 3.49 5.78
C ASN A 347 3.43 4.01 6.62
N ASP A 348 3.31 5.20 7.22
CA ASP A 348 4.36 5.85 7.99
C ASP A 348 3.86 6.21 9.41
N PRO A 349 4.63 6.00 10.48
CA PRO A 349 4.21 6.38 11.83
C PRO A 349 4.03 7.90 11.96
N GLU A 350 4.64 8.69 11.09
CA GLU A 350 4.60 10.17 11.09
C GLU A 350 3.42 10.77 10.28
N SER A 351 2.54 9.95 9.69
CA SER A 351 1.35 10.43 8.97
C SER A 351 0.40 11.26 9.85
N GLY A 352 -0.46 12.07 9.23
CA GLY A 352 -1.54 12.77 9.94
C GLY A 352 -2.46 11.84 10.74
N GLU A 353 -3.10 12.34 11.80
CA GLU A 353 -4.05 11.54 12.62
C GLU A 353 -5.51 11.71 12.21
N GLU A 354 -5.81 12.70 11.35
CA GLU A 354 -7.16 13.05 10.88
C GLU A 354 -7.87 11.89 10.17
N ILE A 355 -7.14 11.08 9.41
CA ILE A 355 -7.70 9.91 8.73
C ILE A 355 -7.67 8.69 9.64
N VAL A 356 -6.50 8.36 10.19
CA VAL A 356 -6.26 7.16 11.00
C VAL A 356 -5.52 7.56 12.28
N PRO A 357 -6.22 7.71 13.42
CA PRO A 357 -5.58 8.01 14.70
C PRO A 357 -4.62 6.92 15.16
N VAL A 358 -3.57 7.30 15.90
CA VAL A 358 -2.54 6.40 16.42
C VAL A 358 -3.05 5.68 17.67
N ASN A 359 -2.99 4.35 17.66
CA ASN A 359 -3.29 3.58 18.86
C ASN A 359 -2.08 3.57 19.79
N MET A 360 -2.04 4.47 20.76
CA MET A 360 -0.95 4.53 21.75
C MET A 360 -0.80 3.23 22.58
N LYS A 361 -1.84 2.40 22.66
CA LYS A 361 -1.81 1.06 23.31
C LYS A 361 -1.23 -0.03 22.39
N ALA A 362 -0.97 0.25 21.12
CA ALA A 362 -0.29 -0.69 20.23
C ALA A 362 1.15 -0.99 20.68
N ARG A 363 1.62 -2.19 20.35
CA ARG A 363 2.99 -2.65 20.62
C ARG A 363 3.99 -1.71 19.93
N PRO A 364 5.15 -1.37 20.55
CA PRO A 364 6.10 -0.41 19.98
C PRO A 364 6.56 -0.70 18.55
N SER A 365 6.63 -1.97 18.14
CA SER A 365 7.03 -2.38 16.79
C SER A 365 6.00 -2.13 15.69
N VAL A 366 4.73 -1.82 16.04
CA VAL A 366 3.63 -1.57 15.08
C VAL A 366 2.82 -0.30 15.38
N ARG A 367 3.17 0.45 16.43
CA ARG A 367 2.49 1.71 16.80
C ARG A 367 2.65 2.74 15.68
N GLY A 368 1.55 3.40 15.31
CA GLY A 368 1.54 4.37 14.21
C GLY A 368 1.43 3.73 12.82
N TYR A 369 1.35 2.41 12.72
CA TYR A 369 0.98 1.70 11.49
C TYR A 369 -0.48 1.23 11.50
N ASP A 370 -1.33 1.92 12.28
CA ASP A 370 -2.72 1.57 12.54
C ASP A 370 -3.58 1.53 11.27
N VAL A 371 -4.71 0.80 11.34
CA VAL A 371 -5.63 0.56 10.21
C VAL A 371 -7.08 0.79 10.65
N LYS A 372 -7.70 1.85 10.13
CA LYS A 372 -9.10 2.21 10.38
C LYS A 372 -10.02 1.47 9.41
N ARG A 373 -11.06 0.85 9.95
CA ARG A 373 -12.15 0.18 9.22
C ARG A 373 -13.27 1.20 8.95
N MET A 374 -13.90 1.20 7.77
CA MET A 374 -14.93 2.16 7.36
C MET A 374 -15.86 1.63 6.25
N SER A 375 -17.00 2.29 5.99
CA SER A 375 -17.86 1.99 4.83
C SER A 375 -17.16 2.34 3.51
N LEU A 376 -17.68 1.81 2.39
CA LEU A 376 -17.22 2.16 1.05
C LEU A 376 -17.35 3.68 0.80
N SER A 377 -18.54 4.23 1.07
CA SER A 377 -18.85 5.66 0.97
C SER A 377 -17.90 6.57 1.77
N ALA A 378 -17.49 6.15 2.97
CA ALA A 378 -16.53 6.91 3.78
C ALA A 378 -15.12 6.89 3.19
N LEU A 379 -14.72 5.80 2.52
CA LEU A 379 -13.47 5.75 1.76
C LEU A 379 -13.56 6.64 0.51
N GLU A 380 -14.65 6.59 -0.23
CA GLU A 380 -14.83 7.36 -1.47
C GLU A 380 -14.79 8.87 -1.22
N VAL A 381 -15.44 9.35 -0.15
CA VAL A 381 -15.32 10.75 0.31
C VAL A 381 -13.87 11.11 0.65
N PHE A 382 -13.16 10.25 1.39
CA PHE A 382 -11.75 10.45 1.74
C PHE A 382 -10.84 10.50 0.52
N LEU A 383 -10.97 9.55 -0.40
CA LEU A 383 -10.18 9.50 -1.64
C LEU A 383 -10.50 10.71 -2.52
N SER A 384 -11.77 11.12 -2.60
CA SER A 384 -12.17 12.29 -3.39
C SER A 384 -11.53 13.59 -2.87
N GLN A 385 -11.47 13.75 -1.55
CA GLN A 385 -10.79 14.88 -0.91
C GLN A 385 -9.27 14.83 -1.13
N ARG A 386 -8.62 13.67 -0.96
CA ARG A 386 -7.16 13.54 -1.06
C ARG A 386 -6.62 13.53 -2.50
N LEU A 387 -7.45 13.19 -3.49
CA LEU A 387 -7.09 13.13 -4.91
C LEU A 387 -7.72 14.28 -5.74
N ALA A 388 -8.54 15.13 -5.12
CA ALA A 388 -9.20 16.29 -5.72
C ALA A 388 -10.07 15.96 -6.97
N ALA A 389 -10.75 14.82 -6.95
CA ALA A 389 -11.62 14.35 -8.03
C ALA A 389 -12.75 13.45 -7.48
N PRO A 390 -13.92 13.33 -8.12
CA PRO A 390 -15.06 12.56 -7.59
C PRO A 390 -14.85 11.05 -7.79
N ILE A 391 -14.32 10.36 -6.77
CA ILE A 391 -14.02 8.92 -6.81
C ILE A 391 -15.27 8.09 -6.52
N SER A 392 -15.50 7.06 -7.34
CA SER A 392 -16.44 5.96 -7.09
C SER A 392 -15.75 4.62 -7.36
N LEU A 393 -16.07 3.58 -6.58
CA LEU A 393 -15.46 2.25 -6.61
C LEU A 393 -16.55 1.17 -6.69
N PHE A 394 -16.40 0.20 -7.59
CA PHE A 394 -17.41 -0.85 -7.85
C PHE A 394 -18.78 -0.31 -8.34
N ASP A 395 -18.74 0.86 -8.98
CA ASP A 395 -19.77 1.48 -9.82
C ASP A 395 -20.75 0.44 -10.41
N GLY A 396 -22.00 0.46 -9.92
CA GLY A 396 -23.11 -0.41 -10.30
C GLY A 396 -23.15 -1.85 -9.72
N GLU A 397 -22.07 -2.40 -9.17
CA GLU A 397 -22.02 -3.81 -8.72
C GLU A 397 -22.22 -3.99 -7.20
N CYS A 398 -21.82 -3.02 -6.38
CA CYS A 398 -21.96 -3.07 -4.91
C CYS A 398 -22.42 -1.75 -4.27
N GLU A 399 -23.02 -0.85 -5.04
CA GLU A 399 -23.77 0.25 -4.45
C GLU A 399 -24.83 -0.31 -3.49
N GLU A 400 -25.05 0.38 -2.36
CA GLU A 400 -25.98 -0.10 -1.34
C GLU A 400 -27.38 -0.19 -1.94
N ARG A 401 -27.87 -1.42 -2.13
CA ARG A 401 -29.31 -1.68 -2.16
C ARG A 401 -29.87 -1.34 -0.79
N MET A 402 -30.13 -0.04 -0.59
CA MET A 402 -31.14 0.43 0.32
C MET A 402 -32.49 -0.03 -0.26
N GLU A 403 -32.79 -1.32 -0.06
CA GLU A 403 -34.15 -1.82 0.05
C GLU A 403 -34.78 -1.02 1.19
N SER A 404 -35.37 0.11 0.80
CA SER A 404 -36.28 0.88 1.64
C SER A 404 -37.30 -0.12 2.17
N PRO A 405 -37.54 -0.19 3.48
CA PRO A 405 -38.47 -1.17 4.03
C PRO A 405 -39.83 -0.93 3.37
N GLU A 406 -40.24 -1.87 2.52
CA GLU A 406 -41.45 -1.69 1.71
C GLU A 406 -42.61 -1.39 2.64
N LEU A 407 -43.33 -0.30 2.37
CA LEU A 407 -44.66 -0.14 2.94
C LEU A 407 -45.48 -1.32 2.42
N SER A 408 -45.79 -2.24 3.33
CA SER A 408 -46.77 -3.31 3.13
C SER A 408 -48.15 -2.67 2.90
N SER A 409 -48.36 -2.18 1.68
CA SER A 409 -49.62 -1.67 1.18
C SER A 409 -50.51 -2.88 0.89
N SER A 410 -51.13 -3.38 1.97
CA SER A 410 -52.11 -4.46 1.91
C SER A 410 -53.35 -4.01 1.14
N CYS A 411 -53.29 -4.12 -0.18
CA CYS A 411 -54.41 -4.02 -1.09
C CYS A 411 -54.75 -5.41 -1.64
N PHE A 412 -55.53 -6.17 -0.89
CA PHE A 412 -56.68 -6.96 -1.36
C PHE A 412 -57.51 -7.46 -0.17
#